data_AF-A0A9E2YXX8-F1
#
_entry.id   AF-A0A9E2YXX8-F1
#
_cell.length_a   1.000
_cell.length_b   1.000
_cell.length_c   1.000
_cell.angle_alpha   90.00
_cell.angle_beta   90.00
_cell.angle_gamma   90.00
#
_symmetry.space_group_name_H-M   'P 1'
#
loop_
_entity.id
_entity.type
_entity.pdbx_description
1 polymer ?
#
loop_
_entity_poly.entity_id
_entity_poly.type
_entity_poly.pdbx_seq_one_letter_code
_entity_poly.pdbx_strand_id
1 'polypeptide(L)'
;MPWDASQDKFCRELVANFYARVPSDPVLSSVYPKHLNCPIEFLTVFLIQTLGGPPDYTERRPFLALRETHDRFHLTAAHREAWLRHMNAALDELGGHEELRQFFEQASAYLTNQPSTPPTGLWECQHAIEETVTALEAHNPAKAITFAKSCTAQQSWPAIVARFGNSGHPDLIHYARETLNADPTLAQSRGLLHRLQHPELVRILLQHGADPNQLDPLGHPPLYFAGTAGAAEALIQAGADVNARCGVQQVTALHMAARRGNVPVAAVLLDNAADPTLRDKKGHTPLDRAVNCRKHDMIRYLRSRNITM
;
A
#
# COMPACT_ATOMS: atom_id res chain seq x y z
N MET A 1 -26.43 -2.89 5.52
CA MET A 1 -27.00 -3.28 4.21
C MET A 1 -25.87 -3.84 3.36
N PRO A 2 -26.11 -4.77 2.43
CA PRO A 2 -25.11 -5.15 1.44
C PRO A 2 -24.70 -3.92 0.63
N TRP A 3 -23.42 -3.81 0.29
CA TRP A 3 -22.91 -2.70 -0.49
C TRP A 3 -23.58 -2.62 -1.87
N ASP A 4 -24.04 -1.44 -2.28
CA ASP A 4 -24.74 -1.25 -3.56
C ASP A 4 -24.20 -0.09 -4.42
N ALA A 5 -24.74 0.01 -5.64
CA ALA A 5 -24.34 1.02 -6.62
C ALA A 5 -24.67 2.46 -6.18
N SER A 6 -25.65 2.65 -5.29
CA SER A 6 -26.00 3.97 -4.77
C SER A 6 -24.92 4.48 -3.81
N GLN A 7 -24.31 3.59 -3.03
CA GLN A 7 -23.20 3.93 -2.12
C GLN A 7 -21.89 4.22 -2.88
N ASP A 8 -21.59 3.46 -3.94
CA ASP A 8 -20.44 3.77 -4.83
C ASP A 8 -20.63 5.12 -5.52
N LYS A 9 -21.84 5.39 -6.04
CA LYS A 9 -22.22 6.68 -6.62
C LYS A 9 -22.06 7.82 -5.62
N PHE A 10 -22.58 7.66 -4.40
CA PHE A 10 -22.45 8.67 -3.33
C PHE A 10 -20.98 9.01 -3.06
N CYS A 11 -20.11 8.01 -2.89
CA CYS A 11 -18.68 8.25 -2.63
C CYS A 11 -18.03 9.04 -3.77
N ARG A 12 -18.32 8.69 -5.02
CA ARG A 12 -17.78 9.38 -6.21
C ARG A 12 -18.29 10.81 -6.33
N GLU A 13 -19.59 11.03 -6.13
CA GLU A 13 -20.20 12.36 -6.18
C GLU A 13 -19.68 13.26 -5.06
N LEU A 14 -19.53 12.73 -3.84
CA LEU A 14 -18.97 13.47 -2.71
C LEU A 14 -17.55 13.95 -3.02
N VAL A 15 -16.71 13.05 -3.53
CA VAL A 15 -15.33 13.37 -3.87
C VAL A 15 -15.24 14.35 -5.04
N ALA A 16 -16.05 14.16 -6.08
CA ALA A 16 -16.12 15.08 -7.20
C ALA A 16 -16.54 16.49 -6.76
N ASN A 17 -17.58 16.58 -5.93
CA ASN A 17 -18.07 17.83 -5.35
C ASN A 17 -16.98 18.52 -4.51
N PHE A 18 -16.30 17.77 -3.64
CA PHE A 18 -15.17 18.29 -2.87
C PHE A 18 -14.07 18.85 -3.78
N TYR A 19 -13.60 18.07 -4.76
CA TYR A 19 -12.49 18.48 -5.63
C TYR A 19 -12.86 19.58 -6.62
N ALA A 20 -14.13 19.78 -6.96
CA ALA A 20 -14.58 20.92 -7.76
C ALA A 20 -14.31 22.27 -7.06
N ARG A 21 -14.21 22.27 -5.72
CA ARG A 21 -13.96 23.48 -4.92
C ARG A 21 -12.47 23.78 -4.75
N VAL A 22 -11.63 22.75 -4.71
CA VAL A 22 -10.18 22.85 -4.42
C VAL A 22 -9.45 23.88 -5.29
N PRO A 23 -9.64 23.97 -6.62
CA PRO A 23 -8.93 24.94 -7.46
C PRO A 23 -9.22 26.41 -7.11
N SER A 24 -10.39 26.69 -6.52
CA SER A 24 -10.80 28.05 -6.16
C SER A 24 -10.35 28.47 -4.76
N ASP A 25 -9.91 27.53 -3.92
CA ASP A 25 -9.47 27.82 -2.55
C ASP A 25 -7.97 28.15 -2.53
N PRO A 26 -7.55 29.34 -2.04
CA PRO A 26 -6.16 29.77 -2.06
C PRO A 26 -5.24 28.93 -1.17
N VAL A 27 -5.78 28.24 -0.16
CA VAL A 27 -5.01 27.36 0.73
C VAL A 27 -4.85 26.00 0.08
N LEU A 28 -5.95 25.37 -0.35
CA LEU A 28 -5.89 24.01 -0.90
C LEU A 28 -5.22 23.96 -2.28
N SER A 29 -5.44 24.96 -3.14
CA SER A 29 -4.81 25.01 -4.47
C SER A 29 -3.27 25.01 -4.42
N SER A 30 -2.67 25.40 -3.29
CA SER A 30 -1.21 25.41 -3.10
C SER A 30 -0.58 24.03 -2.90
N VAL A 31 -1.36 23.05 -2.42
CA VAL A 31 -0.87 21.70 -2.07
C VAL A 31 -1.42 20.60 -2.98
N TYR A 32 -2.49 20.87 -3.72
CA TYR A 32 -3.07 19.90 -4.64
C TYR A 32 -2.47 20.01 -6.06
N PRO A 33 -2.18 18.87 -6.73
CA PRO A 33 -1.64 18.88 -8.08
C PRO A 33 -2.67 19.42 -9.08
N LYS A 34 -2.18 20.06 -10.16
CA LYS A 34 -3.02 20.58 -11.26
C LYS A 34 -3.88 19.51 -11.96
N HIS A 35 -3.49 18.24 -11.84
CA HIS A 35 -4.27 17.10 -12.34
C HIS A 35 -4.76 16.25 -11.16
N LEU A 36 -6.08 16.21 -10.96
CA LEU A 36 -6.72 15.66 -9.76
C LEU A 36 -7.21 14.20 -9.89
N ASN A 37 -7.08 13.56 -11.06
CA ASN A 37 -7.63 12.22 -11.29
C ASN A 37 -7.12 11.18 -10.28
N CYS A 38 -5.84 11.23 -9.95
CA CYS A 38 -5.20 10.30 -9.01
C CYS A 38 -5.62 10.56 -7.55
N PRO A 39 -5.61 11.82 -7.04
CA PRO A 39 -6.22 12.15 -5.75
C PRO A 39 -7.71 11.77 -5.59
N ILE A 40 -8.52 12.02 -6.62
CA ILE A 40 -9.96 11.69 -6.63
C ILE A 40 -10.16 10.18 -6.42
N GLU A 41 -9.41 9.37 -7.15
CA GLU A 41 -9.52 7.92 -7.06
C GLU A 41 -9.14 7.42 -5.65
N PHE A 42 -8.05 7.92 -5.07
CA PHE A 42 -7.62 7.52 -3.73
C PHE A 42 -8.60 7.91 -2.63
N LEU A 43 -9.15 9.14 -2.67
CA LEU A 43 -10.14 9.56 -1.67
C LEU A 43 -11.45 8.78 -1.82
N THR A 44 -11.85 8.48 -3.05
CA THR A 44 -13.03 7.63 -3.33
C THR A 44 -12.84 6.25 -2.73
N VAL A 45 -11.69 5.60 -2.99
CA VAL A 45 -11.34 4.29 -2.43
C VAL A 45 -11.35 4.33 -0.90
N PHE A 46 -10.75 5.36 -0.30
CA PHE A 46 -10.75 5.53 1.15
C PHE A 46 -12.16 5.60 1.72
N LEU A 47 -13.04 6.41 1.14
CA LEU A 47 -14.44 6.52 1.56
C LEU A 47 -15.19 5.19 1.46
N ILE A 48 -15.04 4.49 0.34
CA ILE A 48 -15.67 3.19 0.11
C ILE A 48 -15.27 2.22 1.22
N GLN A 49 -13.98 2.16 1.57
CA GLN A 49 -13.49 1.29 2.65
C GLN A 49 -14.00 1.69 4.03
N THR A 50 -13.96 2.98 4.33
CA THR A 50 -14.43 3.54 5.61
C THR A 50 -15.91 3.20 5.82
N LEU A 51 -16.71 3.24 4.76
CA LEU A 51 -18.14 2.93 4.80
C LEU A 51 -18.46 1.41 4.67
N GLY A 52 -17.45 0.54 4.70
CA GLY A 52 -17.64 -0.92 4.67
C GLY A 52 -17.89 -1.51 3.27
N GLY A 53 -17.39 -0.85 2.23
CA GLY A 53 -17.47 -1.33 0.86
C GLY A 53 -16.54 -2.49 0.53
N PRO A 54 -16.59 -2.99 -0.72
CA PRO A 54 -15.95 -4.25 -1.10
C PRO A 54 -14.43 -4.19 -0.90
N PRO A 55 -13.81 -5.29 -0.44
CA PRO A 55 -12.39 -5.34 -0.16
C PRO A 55 -11.52 -5.16 -1.42
N ASP A 56 -12.03 -5.39 -2.62
CA ASP A 56 -11.27 -5.20 -3.88
C ASP A 56 -10.80 -3.74 -4.07
N TYR A 57 -11.51 -2.77 -3.49
CA TYR A 57 -11.08 -1.37 -3.50
C TYR A 57 -9.83 -1.15 -2.62
N THR A 58 -9.58 -2.02 -1.61
CA THR A 58 -8.45 -1.90 -0.68
C THR A 58 -7.08 -1.99 -1.34
N GLU A 59 -7.00 -2.65 -2.49
CA GLU A 59 -5.75 -2.83 -3.24
C GLU A 59 -5.16 -1.51 -3.75
N ARG A 60 -6.01 -0.48 -3.88
CA ARG A 60 -5.63 0.86 -4.33
C ARG A 60 -5.33 1.81 -3.18
N ARG A 61 -5.32 1.37 -1.92
CA ARG A 61 -4.98 2.22 -0.76
C ARG A 61 -3.48 2.12 -0.42
N PRO A 62 -2.64 3.07 -0.87
CA PRO A 62 -1.21 3.05 -0.58
C PRO A 62 -0.86 3.36 0.88
N PHE A 63 -1.73 4.07 1.60
CA PHE A 63 -1.48 4.54 2.98
C PHE A 63 -2.55 4.05 3.92
N LEU A 64 -2.15 3.34 4.98
CA LEU A 64 -3.04 2.86 6.02
C LEU A 64 -3.20 3.88 7.16
N ALA A 65 -2.18 4.70 7.40
CA ALA A 65 -2.17 5.71 8.45
C ALA A 65 -2.29 7.13 7.87
N LEU A 66 -3.17 7.91 8.46
CA LEU A 66 -3.43 9.30 8.17
C LEU A 66 -2.25 10.18 8.60
N ARG A 67 -1.57 9.86 9.72
CA ARG A 67 -0.36 10.58 10.16
C ARG A 67 0.75 10.52 9.11
N GLU A 68 1.05 9.32 8.59
CA GLU A 68 2.06 9.15 7.53
C GLU A 68 1.76 10.04 6.30
N THR A 69 0.47 10.18 5.94
CA THR A 69 0.04 11.03 4.83
C THR A 69 0.17 12.52 5.20
N HIS A 70 -0.28 12.89 6.40
CA HIS A 70 -0.26 14.26 6.91
C HIS A 70 1.18 14.81 7.00
N ASP A 71 2.12 14.02 7.52
CA ASP A 71 3.52 14.37 7.65
C ASP A 71 4.20 14.48 6.28
N ARG A 72 3.93 13.53 5.38
CA ARG A 72 4.52 13.50 4.02
C ARG A 72 4.20 14.76 3.20
N PHE A 73 3.01 15.33 3.38
CA PHE A 73 2.56 16.51 2.64
C PHE A 73 2.70 17.82 3.45
N HIS A 74 3.26 17.77 4.66
CA HIS A 74 3.48 18.93 5.52
C HIS A 74 2.21 19.80 5.71
N LEU A 75 1.05 19.16 5.90
CA LEU A 75 -0.23 19.85 5.93
C LEU A 75 -0.38 20.69 7.22
N THR A 76 -0.60 21.99 7.07
CA THR A 76 -0.81 22.92 8.19
C THR A 76 -2.26 22.92 8.72
N ALA A 77 -2.50 23.64 9.82
CA ALA A 77 -3.86 23.84 10.34
C ALA A 77 -4.80 24.47 9.30
N ALA A 78 -4.34 25.51 8.58
CA ALA A 78 -5.11 26.15 7.53
C ALA A 78 -5.54 25.15 6.44
N HIS A 79 -4.67 24.20 6.07
CA HIS A 79 -5.02 23.16 5.09
C HIS A 79 -6.13 22.25 5.61
N ARG A 80 -6.03 21.78 6.86
CA ARG A 80 -7.05 20.90 7.46
C ARG A 80 -8.39 21.60 7.63
N GLU A 81 -8.39 22.86 8.10
CA GLU A 81 -9.60 23.66 8.26
C GLU A 81 -10.28 23.94 6.92
N ALA A 82 -9.50 24.30 5.88
CA ALA A 82 -10.01 24.48 4.54
C ALA A 82 -10.58 23.16 3.98
N TRP A 83 -9.88 22.05 4.20
CA TRP A 83 -10.34 20.73 3.77
C TRP A 83 -11.69 20.36 4.43
N LEU A 84 -11.81 20.49 5.76
CA LEU A 84 -13.04 20.21 6.49
C LEU A 84 -14.20 21.08 6.01
N ARG A 85 -13.96 22.39 5.84
CA ARG A 85 -14.96 23.34 5.35
C ARG A 85 -15.51 22.93 3.98
N HIS A 86 -14.65 22.57 3.02
CA HIS A 86 -15.08 22.15 1.69
C HIS A 86 -15.72 20.76 1.67
N MET A 87 -15.24 19.81 2.47
CA MET A 87 -15.84 18.49 2.59
C MET A 87 -17.24 18.58 3.21
N ASN A 88 -17.40 19.39 4.26
CA ASN A 88 -18.67 19.65 4.90
C ASN A 88 -19.68 20.28 3.93
N ALA A 89 -19.25 21.25 3.11
CA ALA A 89 -20.10 21.83 2.08
C ALA A 89 -20.50 20.82 0.99
N ALA A 90 -19.58 19.93 0.59
CA ALA A 90 -19.87 18.87 -0.38
C ALA A 90 -20.85 17.83 0.19
N LEU A 91 -20.77 17.52 1.48
CA LEU A 91 -21.74 16.68 2.19
C LEU A 91 -23.12 17.34 2.24
N ASP A 92 -23.22 18.64 2.52
CA ASP A 92 -24.51 19.35 2.58
C ASP A 92 -25.26 19.31 1.24
N GLU A 93 -24.54 19.44 0.12
CA GLU A 93 -25.14 19.33 -1.23
C GLU A 93 -25.70 17.94 -1.54
N LEU A 94 -25.21 16.90 -0.85
CA LEU A 94 -25.68 15.52 -1.01
C LEU A 94 -26.71 15.13 0.07
N GLY A 95 -27.24 16.09 0.82
CA GLY A 95 -28.25 15.85 1.87
C GLY A 95 -27.65 15.52 3.26
N GLY A 96 -26.34 15.69 3.43
CA GLY A 96 -25.62 15.48 4.69
C GLY A 96 -25.22 14.03 4.95
N HIS A 97 -24.20 13.83 5.80
CA HIS A 97 -23.79 12.51 6.30
C HIS A 97 -23.07 12.67 7.66
N GLU A 98 -23.83 12.72 8.74
CA GLU A 98 -23.32 13.07 10.08
C GLU A 98 -22.17 12.17 10.56
N GLU A 99 -22.26 10.86 10.31
CA GLU A 99 -21.18 9.93 10.67
C GLU A 99 -19.85 10.23 9.97
N LEU A 100 -19.90 10.70 8.71
CA LEU A 100 -18.68 11.08 7.97
C LEU A 100 -18.14 12.43 8.46
N ARG A 101 -19.03 13.37 8.81
CA ARG A 101 -18.62 14.65 9.43
C ARG A 101 -17.83 14.37 10.71
N GLN A 102 -18.41 13.58 11.61
CA GLN A 102 -17.79 13.20 12.87
C GLN A 102 -16.47 12.45 12.65
N PHE A 103 -16.43 11.53 11.69
CA PHE A 103 -15.20 10.82 11.31
C PHE A 103 -14.08 11.79 10.90
N PHE A 104 -14.37 12.75 10.01
CA PHE A 104 -13.36 13.69 9.53
C PHE A 104 -12.91 14.69 10.59
N GLU A 105 -13.82 15.13 11.46
CA GLU A 105 -13.51 16.01 12.59
C GLU A 105 -12.59 15.29 13.59
N GLN A 106 -12.91 14.04 13.95
CA GLN A 106 -12.07 13.22 14.81
C GLN A 106 -10.70 12.95 14.19
N ALA A 107 -10.65 12.65 12.89
CA ALA A 107 -9.40 12.47 12.15
C ALA A 107 -8.52 13.73 12.20
N SER A 108 -9.11 14.92 12.00
CA SER A 108 -8.39 16.20 12.06
C SER A 108 -7.86 16.49 13.47
N ALA A 109 -8.64 16.22 14.52
CA ALA A 109 -8.23 16.39 15.91
C ALA A 109 -7.11 15.41 16.31
N TYR A 110 -7.17 14.17 15.83
CA TYR A 110 -6.13 13.17 16.06
C TYR A 110 -4.76 13.61 15.51
N LEU A 111 -4.75 14.22 14.32
CA LEU A 111 -3.52 14.73 13.69
C LEU A 111 -2.88 15.91 14.44
N THR A 112 -3.62 16.59 15.31
CA THR A 112 -3.11 17.73 16.11
C THR A 112 -2.74 17.37 17.54
N ASN A 113 -2.84 16.10 17.91
CA ASN A 113 -2.70 15.63 19.29
C ASN A 113 -3.62 16.38 20.28
N GLN A 114 -4.73 16.93 19.79
CA GLN A 114 -5.79 17.39 20.67
C GLN A 114 -6.54 16.18 21.23
N PRO A 115 -7.08 16.26 22.47
CA PRO A 115 -7.79 15.14 23.06
C PRO A 115 -8.97 14.76 22.15
N SER A 116 -8.85 13.63 21.47
CA SER A 116 -9.98 13.01 20.82
C SER A 116 -10.89 12.48 21.91
N THR A 117 -12.21 12.65 21.75
CA THR A 117 -13.17 11.78 22.43
C THR A 117 -12.80 10.31 22.19
N PRO A 118 -13.21 9.37 23.07
CA PRO A 118 -13.00 7.94 22.82
C PRO A 118 -13.43 7.61 21.39
N PRO A 119 -12.65 6.81 20.64
CA PRO A 119 -13.02 6.52 19.26
C PRO A 119 -14.38 5.81 19.25
N THR A 120 -15.30 6.31 18.45
CA THR A 120 -16.65 5.74 18.28
C THR A 120 -16.99 5.62 16.80
N GLY A 121 -17.78 4.59 16.45
CA GLY A 121 -18.31 4.42 15.10
C GLY A 121 -17.21 4.18 14.06
N LEU A 122 -17.30 4.86 12.90
CA LEU A 122 -16.38 4.69 11.77
C LEU A 122 -14.89 4.93 12.15
N TRP A 123 -14.63 5.72 13.19
CA TRP A 123 -13.27 6.09 13.59
C TRP A 123 -12.55 4.99 14.36
N GLU A 124 -13.27 4.06 15.02
CA GLU A 124 -12.68 3.01 15.87
C GLU A 124 -11.61 2.18 15.14
N CYS A 125 -11.96 1.69 13.95
CA CYS A 125 -11.05 0.86 13.16
C CYS A 125 -9.86 1.67 12.64
N GLN A 126 -10.08 2.91 12.19
CA GLN A 126 -9.00 3.75 11.70
C GLN A 126 -8.03 4.11 12.83
N HIS A 127 -8.55 4.49 14.01
CA HIS A 127 -7.74 4.77 15.19
C HIS A 127 -6.88 3.57 15.61
N ALA A 128 -7.45 2.34 15.60
CA ALA A 128 -6.67 1.13 15.88
C ALA A 128 -5.51 0.93 14.90
N ILE A 129 -5.70 1.25 13.61
CA ILE A 129 -4.64 1.22 12.60
C ILE A 129 -3.57 2.27 12.91
N GLU A 130 -3.96 3.52 13.21
CA GLU A 130 -3.02 4.59 13.54
C GLU A 130 -2.16 4.24 14.76
N GLU A 131 -2.78 3.72 15.82
CA GLU A 131 -2.08 3.35 17.05
C GLU A 131 -1.20 2.10 16.87
N THR A 132 -1.61 1.18 16.00
CA THR A 132 -0.76 0.05 15.59
C THR A 132 0.50 0.56 14.89
N VAL A 133 0.37 1.48 13.92
CA VAL A 133 1.52 2.05 13.20
C VAL A 133 2.41 2.88 14.13
N THR A 134 1.82 3.72 14.97
CA THR A 134 2.54 4.51 15.98
C THR A 134 3.34 3.61 16.93
N ALA A 135 2.76 2.48 17.36
CA ALA A 135 3.46 1.51 18.20
C ALA A 135 4.61 0.80 17.48
N LEU A 136 4.50 0.55 16.16
CA LEU A 136 5.59 0.00 15.36
C LEU A 136 6.77 0.99 15.26
N GLU A 137 6.47 2.26 15.00
CA GLU A 137 7.48 3.34 14.94
C GLU A 137 8.16 3.55 16.29
N ALA A 138 7.43 3.38 17.38
CA ALA A 138 7.96 3.42 18.75
C ALA A 138 8.66 2.11 19.18
N HIS A 139 8.84 1.14 18.28
CA HIS A 139 9.43 -0.18 18.56
C HIS A 139 8.75 -0.92 19.74
N ASN A 140 7.43 -0.81 19.86
CA ASN A 140 6.63 -1.45 20.92
C ASN A 140 5.72 -2.54 20.34
N PRO A 141 6.24 -3.78 20.16
CA PRO A 141 5.51 -4.87 19.52
C PRO A 141 4.24 -5.28 20.30
N ALA A 142 4.29 -5.27 21.63
CA ALA A 142 3.17 -5.68 22.48
C ALA A 142 1.98 -4.73 22.34
N LYS A 143 2.25 -3.41 22.32
CA LYS A 143 1.23 -2.38 22.08
C LYS A 143 0.67 -2.47 20.66
N ALA A 144 1.54 -2.71 19.66
CA ALA A 144 1.11 -2.90 18.28
C ALA A 144 0.16 -4.09 18.12
N ILE A 145 0.49 -5.25 18.70
CA ILE A 145 -0.38 -6.44 18.68
C ILE A 145 -1.71 -6.17 19.39
N THR A 146 -1.68 -5.44 20.50
CA THR A 146 -2.90 -5.10 21.26
C THR A 146 -3.88 -4.29 20.42
N PHE A 147 -3.39 -3.24 19.73
CA PHE A 147 -4.25 -2.44 18.86
C PHE A 147 -4.68 -3.18 17.60
N ALA A 148 -3.80 -3.98 16.99
CA ALA A 148 -4.16 -4.82 15.87
C ALA A 148 -5.35 -5.72 16.21
N LYS A 149 -5.34 -6.36 17.40
CA LYS A 149 -6.47 -7.19 17.88
C LYS A 149 -7.77 -6.42 18.11
N SER A 150 -7.70 -5.13 18.44
CA SER A 150 -8.90 -4.29 18.56
C SER A 150 -9.49 -3.87 17.21
N CYS A 151 -8.76 -4.04 16.11
CA CYS A 151 -9.26 -3.72 14.77
C CYS A 151 -10.23 -4.80 14.29
N THR A 152 -11.54 -4.49 14.33
CA THR A 152 -12.60 -5.40 13.89
C THR A 152 -12.78 -5.45 12.37
N ALA A 153 -12.17 -4.50 11.64
CA ALA A 153 -12.25 -4.38 10.19
C ALA A 153 -11.37 -5.43 9.46
N GLN A 154 -11.96 -6.57 9.09
CA GLN A 154 -11.34 -7.64 8.29
C GLN A 154 -10.58 -7.12 7.05
N GLN A 155 -11.09 -6.09 6.38
CA GLN A 155 -10.51 -5.49 5.19
C GLN A 155 -9.14 -4.82 5.41
N SER A 156 -8.77 -4.49 6.65
CA SER A 156 -7.50 -3.85 7.00
C SER A 156 -6.42 -4.84 7.42
N TRP A 157 -6.81 -6.09 7.75
CA TRP A 157 -5.91 -7.12 8.26
C TRP A 157 -4.75 -7.50 7.34
N PRO A 158 -4.94 -7.68 6.03
CA PRO A 158 -3.82 -7.98 5.12
C PRO A 158 -2.72 -6.94 5.24
N ALA A 159 -3.09 -5.69 5.44
CA ALA A 159 -2.16 -4.59 5.51
C ALA A 159 -1.41 -4.50 6.84
N ILE A 160 -2.07 -4.81 7.96
CA ILE A 160 -1.43 -4.97 9.27
C ILE A 160 -0.48 -6.17 9.25
N VAL A 161 -0.94 -7.33 8.73
CA VAL A 161 -0.14 -8.56 8.62
C VAL A 161 1.12 -8.31 7.78
N ALA A 162 1.00 -7.61 6.65
CA ALA A 162 2.15 -7.24 5.82
C ALA A 162 3.16 -6.38 6.59
N ARG A 163 2.71 -5.38 7.36
CA ARG A 163 3.59 -4.53 8.18
C ARG A 163 4.29 -5.34 9.27
N PHE A 164 3.56 -6.21 9.97
CA PHE A 164 4.13 -7.05 11.02
C PHE A 164 5.18 -8.01 10.46
N GLY A 165 4.87 -8.66 9.35
CA GLY A 165 5.80 -9.55 8.66
C GLY A 165 7.07 -8.85 8.17
N ASN A 166 6.96 -7.58 7.78
CA ASN A 166 8.10 -6.79 7.29
C ASN A 166 8.84 -6.02 8.39
N SER A 167 8.40 -6.12 9.64
CA SER A 167 8.95 -5.31 10.76
C SER A 167 10.37 -5.71 11.18
N GLY A 168 10.81 -6.93 10.85
CA GLY A 168 12.05 -7.51 11.37
C GLY A 168 11.97 -7.91 12.86
N HIS A 169 10.84 -7.68 13.53
CA HIS A 169 10.67 -8.01 14.95
C HIS A 169 10.12 -9.43 15.13
N PRO A 170 10.78 -10.32 15.89
CA PRO A 170 10.36 -11.71 16.03
C PRO A 170 8.91 -11.90 16.48
N ASP A 171 8.46 -11.17 17.51
CA ASP A 171 7.08 -11.31 18.02
C ASP A 171 6.00 -10.89 17.02
N LEU A 172 6.28 -9.87 16.20
CA LEU A 172 5.34 -9.40 15.18
C LEU A 172 5.31 -10.36 14.00
N ILE A 173 6.46 -10.88 13.59
CA ILE A 173 6.56 -11.93 12.56
C ILE A 173 5.82 -13.19 13.04
N HIS A 174 6.03 -13.60 14.29
CA HIS A 174 5.34 -14.71 14.91
C HIS A 174 3.82 -14.47 14.89
N TYR A 175 3.35 -13.30 15.32
CA TYR A 175 1.93 -12.97 15.29
C TYR A 175 1.35 -13.01 13.87
N ALA A 176 2.07 -12.44 12.88
CA ALA A 176 1.66 -12.48 11.48
C ALA A 176 1.56 -13.92 10.97
N ARG A 177 2.52 -14.79 11.33
CA ARG A 177 2.50 -16.21 11.00
C ARG A 177 1.27 -16.92 11.56
N GLU A 178 1.01 -16.78 12.85
CA GLU A 178 -0.16 -17.39 13.49
C GLU A 178 -1.46 -16.89 12.85
N THR A 179 -1.52 -15.60 12.49
CA THR A 179 -2.67 -15.02 11.79
C THR A 179 -2.89 -15.67 10.41
N LEU A 180 -1.81 -15.85 9.62
CA LEU A 180 -1.91 -16.50 8.31
C LEU A 180 -2.30 -17.98 8.41
N ASN A 181 -1.78 -18.68 9.41
CA ASN A 181 -2.13 -20.09 9.65
C ASN A 181 -3.58 -20.26 10.12
N ALA A 182 -4.08 -19.32 10.92
CA ALA A 182 -5.46 -19.35 11.43
C ALA A 182 -6.50 -18.97 10.36
N ASP A 183 -6.11 -18.15 9.38
CA ASP A 183 -6.99 -17.73 8.28
C ASP A 183 -6.33 -17.91 6.91
N PRO A 184 -6.42 -19.13 6.33
CA PRO A 184 -5.91 -19.41 4.99
C PRO A 184 -6.55 -18.57 3.88
N THR A 185 -7.72 -17.97 4.11
CA THR A 185 -8.39 -17.13 3.11
C THR A 185 -7.61 -15.85 2.81
N LEU A 186 -6.73 -15.43 3.74
CA LEU A 186 -5.78 -14.33 3.52
C LEU A 186 -4.82 -14.59 2.37
N ALA A 187 -4.60 -15.84 1.96
CA ALA A 187 -3.84 -16.18 0.75
C ALA A 187 -4.48 -15.62 -0.52
N GLN A 188 -5.80 -15.49 -0.53
CA GLN A 188 -6.54 -14.87 -1.63
C GLN A 188 -6.66 -13.36 -1.49
N SER A 189 -6.14 -12.78 -0.39
CA SER A 189 -6.08 -11.34 -0.23
C SER A 189 -5.12 -10.75 -1.27
N ARG A 190 -5.74 -10.12 -2.27
CA ARG A 190 -5.03 -9.43 -3.35
C ARG A 190 -4.08 -8.39 -2.76
N GLY A 191 -2.84 -8.43 -3.23
CA GLY A 191 -1.78 -7.52 -2.77
C GLY A 191 -1.08 -7.92 -1.47
N LEU A 192 -1.53 -8.91 -0.70
CA LEU A 192 -0.80 -9.37 0.49
C LEU A 192 0.54 -10.02 0.12
N LEU A 193 0.50 -10.96 -0.83
CA LEU A 193 1.70 -11.60 -1.38
C LEU A 193 2.67 -10.61 -2.03
N HIS A 194 2.15 -9.52 -2.61
CA HIS A 194 2.96 -8.46 -3.22
C HIS A 194 3.75 -7.63 -2.20
N ARG A 195 3.27 -7.54 -0.96
CA ARG A 195 3.83 -6.65 0.07
C ARG A 195 4.78 -7.36 1.02
N LEU A 196 4.56 -8.64 1.31
CA LEU A 196 5.41 -9.39 2.23
C LEU A 196 6.81 -9.62 1.67
N GLN A 197 7.80 -9.45 2.54
CA GLN A 197 9.23 -9.61 2.24
C GLN A 197 9.86 -10.73 3.06
N HIS A 198 9.16 -11.22 4.09
CA HIS A 198 9.63 -12.30 4.94
C HIS A 198 9.43 -13.67 4.25
N PRO A 199 10.50 -14.43 3.96
CA PRO A 199 10.41 -15.64 3.14
C PRO A 199 9.44 -16.70 3.70
N GLU A 200 9.40 -16.89 5.02
CA GLU A 200 8.49 -17.85 5.66
C GLU A 200 7.02 -17.48 5.43
N LEU A 201 6.66 -16.20 5.58
CA LEU A 201 5.27 -15.75 5.42
C LEU A 201 4.84 -15.80 3.96
N VAL A 202 5.77 -15.48 3.03
CA VAL A 202 5.55 -15.68 1.59
C VAL A 202 5.27 -17.15 1.28
N ARG A 203 6.07 -18.08 1.84
CA ARG A 203 5.84 -19.52 1.65
C ARG A 203 4.48 -19.98 2.19
N ILE A 204 4.05 -19.48 3.35
CA ILE A 204 2.74 -19.83 3.92
C ILE A 204 1.60 -19.41 2.98
N LEU A 205 1.63 -18.19 2.44
CA LEU A 205 0.61 -17.75 1.49
C LEU A 205 0.59 -18.62 0.22
N LEU A 206 1.76 -18.95 -0.31
CA LEU A 206 1.88 -19.81 -1.49
C LEU A 206 1.35 -21.23 -1.20
N GLN A 207 1.64 -21.78 -0.02
CA GLN A 207 1.11 -23.08 0.44
C GLN A 207 -0.41 -23.06 0.60
N HIS A 208 -0.99 -21.90 0.94
CA HIS A 208 -2.43 -21.68 1.00
C HIS A 208 -3.06 -21.31 -0.35
N GLY A 209 -2.31 -21.43 -1.45
CA GLY A 209 -2.84 -21.29 -2.80
C GLY A 209 -2.89 -19.86 -3.33
N ALA A 210 -2.10 -18.95 -2.77
CA ALA A 210 -1.87 -17.65 -3.40
C ALA A 210 -1.17 -17.84 -4.76
N ASP A 211 -1.69 -17.20 -5.81
CA ASP A 211 -1.11 -17.29 -7.15
C ASP A 211 0.18 -16.43 -7.23
N PRO A 212 1.36 -17.02 -7.48
CA PRO A 212 2.63 -16.30 -7.57
C PRO A 212 2.73 -15.35 -8.78
N ASN A 213 1.79 -15.43 -9.72
CA ASN A 213 1.69 -14.59 -10.90
C ASN A 213 0.48 -13.63 -10.88
N GLN A 214 -0.29 -13.60 -9.78
CA GLN A 214 -1.41 -12.68 -9.63
C GLN A 214 -0.93 -11.23 -9.82
N LEU A 215 -1.58 -10.45 -10.67
CA LEU A 215 -1.17 -9.06 -10.90
C LEU A 215 -1.81 -8.10 -9.90
N ASP A 216 -1.03 -7.13 -9.42
CA ASP A 216 -1.57 -5.95 -8.72
C ASP A 216 -2.39 -5.06 -9.68
N PRO A 217 -3.12 -4.04 -9.18
CA PRO A 217 -3.89 -3.12 -10.03
C PRO A 217 -3.07 -2.35 -11.05
N LEU A 218 -1.74 -2.27 -10.89
CA LEU A 218 -0.81 -1.62 -11.82
C LEU A 218 -0.19 -2.63 -12.82
N GLY A 219 -0.61 -3.90 -12.78
CA GLY A 219 -0.17 -4.95 -13.66
C GLY A 219 1.18 -5.55 -13.30
N HIS A 220 1.59 -5.53 -12.03
CA HIS A 220 2.85 -6.12 -11.55
C HIS A 220 2.61 -7.40 -10.74
N PRO A 221 3.33 -8.51 -11.00
CA PRO A 221 3.26 -9.72 -10.19
C PRO A 221 4.06 -9.59 -8.88
N PRO A 222 3.88 -10.46 -7.87
CA PRO A 222 4.60 -10.39 -6.60
C PRO A 222 6.12 -10.36 -6.73
N LEU A 223 6.68 -11.12 -7.69
CA LEU A 223 8.13 -11.19 -7.92
C LEU A 223 8.73 -9.82 -8.29
N TYR A 224 7.95 -8.92 -8.88
CA TYR A 224 8.35 -7.53 -9.15
C TYR A 224 8.75 -6.78 -7.87
N PHE A 225 8.09 -7.08 -6.75
CA PHE A 225 8.26 -6.36 -5.48
C PHE A 225 9.31 -6.98 -4.56
N ALA A 226 9.78 -8.20 -4.84
CA ALA A 226 10.69 -8.95 -3.98
C ALA A 226 11.91 -8.13 -3.53
N GLY A 227 12.05 -8.00 -2.22
CA GLY A 227 13.08 -7.23 -1.53
C GLY A 227 14.15 -8.10 -0.89
N THR A 228 13.91 -9.40 -0.74
CA THR A 228 14.87 -10.35 -0.17
C THR A 228 15.09 -11.52 -1.12
N ALA A 229 16.31 -12.08 -1.11
CA ALA A 229 16.65 -13.27 -1.90
C ALA A 229 15.69 -14.44 -1.58
N GLY A 230 15.42 -14.69 -0.30
CA GLY A 230 14.54 -15.78 0.11
C GLY A 230 13.07 -15.61 -0.32
N ALA A 231 12.55 -14.37 -0.38
CA ALA A 231 11.21 -14.13 -0.93
C ALA A 231 11.17 -14.34 -2.44
N ALA A 232 12.20 -13.89 -3.17
CA ALA A 232 12.33 -14.15 -4.60
C ALA A 232 12.43 -15.65 -4.90
N GLU A 233 13.26 -16.39 -4.16
CA GLU A 233 13.38 -17.85 -4.26
C GLU A 233 12.04 -18.54 -4.03
N ALA A 234 11.31 -18.17 -2.96
CA ALA A 234 10.02 -18.78 -2.65
C ALA A 234 9.00 -18.57 -3.78
N LEU A 235 8.93 -17.36 -4.35
CA LEU A 235 8.04 -17.04 -5.47
C LEU A 235 8.41 -17.82 -6.74
N ILE A 236 9.70 -17.88 -7.08
CA ILE A 236 10.19 -18.61 -8.26
C ILE A 236 9.93 -20.11 -8.11
N GLN A 237 10.21 -20.68 -6.94
CA GLN A 237 9.93 -22.09 -6.63
C GLN A 237 8.44 -22.43 -6.73
N ALA A 238 7.56 -21.47 -6.46
CA ALA A 238 6.13 -21.63 -6.63
C ALA A 238 5.65 -21.43 -8.08
N GLY A 239 6.52 -21.07 -9.02
CA GLY A 239 6.20 -20.90 -10.44
C GLY A 239 5.98 -19.46 -10.89
N ALA A 240 6.52 -18.47 -10.16
CA ALA A 240 6.55 -17.09 -10.65
C ALA A 240 7.36 -17.00 -11.97
N ASP A 241 6.81 -16.32 -12.98
CA ASP A 241 7.52 -16.04 -14.23
C ASP A 241 8.64 -15.01 -13.98
N VAL A 242 9.88 -15.50 -13.98
CA VAL A 242 11.09 -14.70 -13.73
C VAL A 242 11.30 -13.59 -14.77
N ASN A 243 10.76 -13.77 -15.98
CA ASN A 243 10.91 -12.88 -17.13
C ASN A 243 9.64 -12.08 -17.44
N ALA A 244 8.63 -12.13 -16.55
CA ALA A 244 7.39 -11.39 -16.70
C ALA A 244 7.65 -9.90 -16.98
N ARG A 245 7.19 -9.42 -18.13
CA ARG A 245 7.25 -8.00 -18.51
C ARG A 245 5.96 -7.33 -18.07
N CYS A 246 6.05 -6.59 -16.98
CA CYS A 246 4.89 -6.18 -16.22
C CYS A 246 4.68 -4.66 -16.22
N GLY A 247 3.42 -4.27 -15.98
CA GLY A 247 2.95 -2.89 -15.97
C GLY A 247 3.13 -2.12 -17.27
N VAL A 248 2.82 -0.82 -17.21
CA VAL A 248 2.91 0.10 -18.37
C VAL A 248 4.34 0.26 -18.88
N GLN A 249 5.34 0.03 -18.03
CA GLN A 249 6.75 0.18 -18.37
C GLN A 249 7.38 -1.11 -18.93
N GLN A 250 6.66 -2.23 -18.97
CA GLN A 250 7.15 -3.51 -19.51
C GLN A 250 8.47 -3.95 -18.86
N VAL A 251 8.57 -3.77 -17.54
CA VAL A 251 9.76 -4.02 -16.73
C VAL A 251 9.72 -5.44 -16.14
N THR A 252 10.89 -6.04 -15.93
CA THR A 252 11.01 -7.35 -15.25
C THR A 252 11.45 -7.18 -13.79
N ALA A 253 11.37 -8.24 -12.99
CA ALA A 253 11.89 -8.25 -11.62
C ALA A 253 13.39 -7.90 -11.57
N LEU A 254 14.17 -8.30 -12.58
CA LEU A 254 15.61 -7.99 -12.66
C LEU A 254 15.86 -6.49 -12.90
N HIS A 255 15.02 -5.80 -13.68
CA HIS A 255 15.09 -4.34 -13.80
C HIS A 255 14.87 -3.65 -12.44
N MET A 256 13.97 -4.19 -11.62
CA MET A 256 13.67 -3.64 -10.30
C MET A 256 14.76 -3.89 -9.29
N ALA A 257 15.31 -5.11 -9.25
CA ALA A 257 16.48 -5.44 -8.45
C ALA A 257 17.65 -4.51 -8.82
N ALA A 258 17.88 -4.32 -10.13
CA ALA A 258 18.94 -3.45 -10.64
C ALA A 258 18.73 -1.97 -10.28
N ARG A 259 17.51 -1.45 -10.43
CA ARG A 259 17.13 -0.09 -10.03
C ARG A 259 17.32 0.16 -8.53
N ARG A 260 16.99 -0.83 -7.70
CA ARG A 260 17.15 -0.77 -6.23
C ARG A 260 18.60 -0.99 -5.79
N GLY A 261 19.42 -1.64 -6.61
CA GLY A 261 20.77 -2.07 -6.26
C GLY A 261 20.80 -3.34 -5.40
N ASN A 262 19.72 -4.15 -5.45
CA ASN A 262 19.56 -5.34 -4.63
C ASN A 262 20.28 -6.54 -5.26
N VAL A 263 21.60 -6.63 -5.04
CA VAL A 263 22.45 -7.70 -5.59
C VAL A 263 21.99 -9.10 -5.18
N PRO A 264 21.61 -9.37 -3.91
CA PRO A 264 21.10 -10.69 -3.52
C PRO A 264 19.89 -11.15 -4.34
N VAL A 265 18.91 -10.27 -4.56
CA VAL A 265 17.74 -10.60 -5.40
C VAL A 265 18.14 -10.78 -6.87
N ALA A 266 19.00 -9.91 -7.41
CA ALA A 266 19.49 -10.06 -8.78
C ALA A 266 20.24 -11.39 -9.00
N ALA A 267 20.98 -11.85 -7.98
CA ALA A 267 21.66 -13.13 -8.04
C ALA A 267 20.68 -14.30 -8.16
N VAL A 268 19.69 -14.36 -7.26
CA VAL A 268 18.62 -15.36 -7.33
C VAL A 268 17.93 -15.35 -8.70
N LEU A 269 17.59 -14.16 -9.22
CA LEU A 269 16.93 -14.04 -10.52
C LEU A 269 17.79 -14.59 -11.66
N LEU A 270 19.07 -14.20 -11.73
CA LEU A 270 19.98 -14.68 -12.77
C LEU A 270 20.29 -16.18 -12.66
N ASP A 271 20.42 -16.69 -11.43
CA ASP A 271 20.62 -18.12 -11.17
C ASP A 271 19.38 -18.95 -11.57
N ASN A 272 18.21 -18.31 -11.67
CA ASN A 272 16.95 -18.91 -12.13
C ASN A 272 16.56 -18.43 -13.55
N ALA A 273 17.54 -18.19 -14.42
CA ALA A 273 17.35 -17.91 -15.85
C ALA A 273 16.57 -16.61 -16.18
N ALA A 274 16.68 -15.58 -15.33
CA ALA A 274 16.29 -14.23 -15.72
C ALA A 274 17.15 -13.74 -16.89
N ASP A 275 16.50 -13.23 -17.94
CA ASP A 275 17.15 -12.68 -19.12
C ASP A 275 17.60 -11.23 -18.86
N PRO A 276 18.91 -10.97 -18.76
CA PRO A 276 19.45 -9.65 -18.50
C PRO A 276 19.45 -8.72 -19.73
N THR A 277 19.05 -9.22 -20.90
CA THR A 277 19.03 -8.46 -22.16
C THR A 277 17.67 -7.83 -22.44
N LEU A 278 16.62 -8.27 -21.74
CA LEU A 278 15.28 -7.72 -21.90
C LEU A 278 15.28 -6.21 -21.69
N ARG A 279 14.56 -5.52 -22.58
CA ARG A 279 14.43 -4.06 -22.55
C ARG A 279 13.07 -3.66 -22.04
N ASP A 280 13.05 -2.66 -21.16
CA ASP A 280 11.81 -2.00 -20.78
C ASP A 280 11.24 -1.11 -21.90
N LYS A 281 10.10 -0.46 -21.65
CA LYS A 281 9.43 0.43 -22.62
C LYS A 281 10.30 1.60 -23.09
N LYS A 282 11.31 2.00 -22.31
CA LYS A 282 12.27 3.07 -22.67
C LYS A 282 13.51 2.52 -23.37
N GLY A 283 13.56 1.22 -23.64
CA GLY A 283 14.69 0.57 -24.28
C GLY A 283 15.84 0.25 -23.32
N HIS A 284 15.68 0.45 -22.02
CA HIS A 284 16.74 0.19 -21.04
C HIS A 284 16.75 -1.28 -20.62
N THR A 285 17.95 -1.86 -20.54
CA THR A 285 18.21 -3.15 -19.88
C THR A 285 18.27 -2.98 -18.35
N PRO A 286 18.29 -4.07 -17.56
CA PRO A 286 18.58 -3.99 -16.13
C PRO A 286 19.92 -3.31 -15.83
N LEU A 287 20.96 -3.55 -16.63
CA LEU A 287 22.25 -2.88 -16.48
C LEU A 287 22.12 -1.36 -16.68
N ASP A 288 21.39 -0.93 -17.73
CA ASP A 288 21.13 0.50 -17.97
C ASP A 288 20.38 1.14 -16.79
N ARG A 289 19.42 0.43 -16.19
CA ARG A 289 18.74 0.89 -14.97
C ARG A 289 19.69 1.03 -13.79
N ALA A 290 20.60 0.08 -13.57
CA ALA A 290 21.62 0.18 -12.53
C ALA A 290 22.54 1.39 -12.74
N VAL A 291 22.97 1.64 -13.98
CA VAL A 291 23.79 2.81 -14.37
C VAL A 291 23.03 4.11 -14.12
N ASN A 292 21.81 4.24 -14.66
CA ASN A 292 20.98 5.43 -14.51
C ASN A 292 20.65 5.75 -13.04
N CYS A 293 20.56 4.72 -12.19
CA CYS A 293 20.32 4.87 -10.75
C CYS A 293 21.60 4.85 -9.90
N ARG A 294 22.79 4.88 -10.51
CA ARG A 294 24.11 4.93 -9.86
C ARG A 294 24.33 3.80 -8.84
N LYS A 295 23.87 2.59 -9.15
CA LYS A 295 23.99 1.41 -8.28
C LYS A 295 25.32 0.69 -8.54
N HIS A 296 26.42 1.24 -8.03
CA HIS A 296 27.79 0.79 -8.36
C HIS A 296 28.04 -0.71 -8.16
N ASP A 297 27.63 -1.27 -7.02
CA ASP A 297 27.84 -2.71 -6.73
C ASP A 297 27.03 -3.60 -7.67
N MET A 298 25.80 -3.19 -7.98
CA MET A 298 24.97 -3.85 -8.98
C MET A 298 25.58 -3.78 -10.38
N ILE A 299 26.14 -2.63 -10.78
CA ILE A 299 26.81 -2.49 -12.08
C ILE A 299 27.99 -3.46 -12.17
N ARG A 300 28.81 -3.53 -11.12
CA ARG A 300 29.94 -4.47 -11.06
C ARG A 300 29.45 -5.92 -11.15
N TYR A 301 28.43 -6.26 -10.38
CA TYR A 301 27.84 -7.60 -10.36
C TYR A 301 27.26 -8.02 -11.72
N LEU A 302 26.44 -7.17 -12.33
CA LEU A 302 25.84 -7.45 -13.64
C LEU A 302 26.92 -7.56 -14.74
N ARG A 303 27.98 -6.75 -14.69
CA ARG A 303 29.12 -6.87 -15.61
C ARG A 303 29.90 -8.16 -15.39
N SER A 304 30.11 -8.60 -14.14
CA SER A 304 30.86 -9.82 -13.85
C SER A 304 30.11 -11.10 -14.23
N ARG A 305 28.79 -11.04 -14.41
CA ARG A 305 27.96 -12.16 -14.87
C ARG A 305 27.94 -12.35 -16.39
N ASN A 306 28.81 -11.65 -17.15
CA ASN A 306 28.88 -11.71 -18.62
C ASN A 306 27.49 -11.63 -19.26
N ILE A 307 26.78 -10.52 -19.03
CA ILE A 307 25.61 -10.13 -19.84
C ILE A 307 26.13 -9.82 -21.23
N THR A 308 26.40 -10.88 -21.97
CA THR A 308 27.01 -10.83 -23.29
C THR A 308 25.92 -10.35 -24.25
N MET A 309 26.24 -9.29 -24.98
CA MET A 309 25.39 -8.65 -25.99
C MET A 309 25.03 -9.59 -27.13
#